data_AF-A0AAD8QB06-F1
#
_entry.id   AF-A0AAD8QB06-F1
#
_cell.length_a   1.000
_cell.length_b   1.000
_cell.length_c   1.000
_cell.angle_alpha   90.00
_cell.angle_beta   90.00
_cell.angle_gamma   90.00
#
_symmetry.space_group_name_H-M   'P 1'
#
loop_
_entity.id
_entity.type
_entity.pdbx_description
1 polymer ?
#
loop_
_entity_poly.entity_id
_entity_poly.type
_entity_poly.pdbx_seq_one_letter_code
_entity_poly.pdbx_strand_id
1 'polypeptide(L)'
;MARVLRTSLVAPSPSSGGATLPERSLPLTYLDAMWLHTSPVERVFFFKHAREHGGAVDVLLSNLQDSLSKALRSFYPLAGRLRLAPGTPNRYELHYRPGDGVSFTVAEYDLAGVDELATDVLAVILAEGAGHG
;
A
#
# COMPACT_ATOMS: atom_id res chain seq x y z
N MET A 1 -20.69 0.19 9.54
CA MET A 1 -19.79 1.15 8.83
C MET A 1 -18.39 1.02 9.39
N ALA A 2 -17.36 1.09 8.55
CA ALA A 2 -15.97 1.07 9.02
C ALA A 2 -15.58 2.43 9.64
N ARG A 3 -14.82 2.41 10.73
CA ARG A 3 -14.25 3.59 11.38
C ARG A 3 -12.73 3.57 11.24
N VAL A 4 -12.16 4.59 10.61
CA VAL A 4 -10.71 4.77 10.53
C VAL A 4 -10.18 5.16 11.91
N LEU A 5 -9.21 4.41 12.41
CA LEU A 5 -8.57 4.66 13.71
C LEU A 5 -7.30 5.50 13.55
N ARG A 6 -6.47 5.16 12.56
CA ARG A 6 -5.24 5.90 12.25
C ARG A 6 -4.77 5.64 10.83
N THR A 7 -4.07 6.61 10.27
CA THR A 7 -3.30 6.48 9.03
C THR A 7 -1.87 6.91 9.30
N SER A 8 -0.90 6.13 8.86
CA SER A 8 0.52 6.42 8.95
C SER A 8 1.19 6.27 7.58
N LEU A 9 2.33 6.93 7.39
CA LEU A 9 3.19 6.71 6.23
C LEU A 9 4.25 5.67 6.61
N VAL A 10 4.34 4.58 5.85
CA VAL A 10 5.38 3.56 6.00
C VAL A 10 6.42 3.75 4.91
N ALA A 11 7.61 4.21 5.30
CA ALA A 11 8.74 4.40 4.40
C ALA A 11 9.62 3.12 4.33
N PRO A 12 10.43 2.96 3.26
CA PRO A 12 11.43 1.90 3.19
C PRO A 12 12.39 1.92 4.39
N SER A 13 12.71 0.74 4.93
CA SER A 13 13.60 0.64 6.08
C SER A 13 15.02 1.10 5.74
N PRO A 14 15.81 1.60 6.70
CA PRO A 14 17.25 1.82 6.50
C PRO A 14 17.99 0.49 6.28
N SER A 15 19.22 0.54 5.79
CA SER A 15 20.11 -0.63 5.77
C SER A 15 20.56 -1.00 7.17
N SER A 16 21.18 -2.17 7.32
CA SER A 16 21.81 -2.57 8.59
C SER A 16 22.86 -1.57 9.10
N GLY A 17 23.42 -0.73 8.23
CA GLY A 17 24.34 0.36 8.59
C GLY A 17 23.66 1.72 8.80
N GLY A 18 22.33 1.77 8.90
CA GLY A 18 21.58 3.01 9.13
C GLY A 18 21.37 3.88 7.88
N ALA A 19 21.88 3.50 6.72
CA ALA A 19 21.76 4.29 5.50
C ALA A 19 20.34 4.20 4.91
N THR A 20 19.71 5.34 4.69
CA THR A 20 18.42 5.46 4.00
C THR A 20 18.54 4.98 2.56
N LEU A 21 17.42 4.53 1.99
CA LEU A 21 17.40 4.18 0.57
C LEU A 21 17.59 5.46 -0.28
N PRO A 22 18.59 5.51 -1.19
CA PRO A 22 18.82 6.67 -2.03
C PRO A 22 17.72 6.82 -3.09
N GLU A 23 17.62 8.01 -3.66
CA GLU A 23 16.75 8.30 -4.80
C GLU A 23 17.03 7.35 -5.98
N ARG A 24 15.98 6.80 -6.58
CA ARG A 24 16.06 5.83 -7.67
C ARG A 24 14.87 5.95 -8.61
N SER A 25 15.10 5.69 -9.88
CA SER A 25 14.05 5.59 -10.90
C SER A 25 14.12 4.24 -11.61
N LEU A 26 12.95 3.68 -11.90
CA LEU A 26 12.76 2.50 -12.73
C LEU A 26 11.95 2.89 -13.98
N PRO A 27 12.59 2.97 -15.15
CA PRO A 27 11.89 3.22 -16.40
C PRO A 27 10.87 2.12 -16.68
N LEU A 28 9.68 2.48 -17.15
CA LEU A 28 8.69 1.50 -17.58
C LEU A 28 9.12 0.84 -18.89
N THR A 29 8.90 -0.47 -18.96
CA THR A 29 9.00 -1.22 -20.21
C THR A 29 7.70 -1.10 -21.01
N TYR A 30 7.72 -1.59 -22.25
CA TYR A 30 6.50 -1.69 -23.05
C TYR A 30 5.40 -2.53 -22.35
N LEU A 31 5.78 -3.59 -21.63
CA LEU A 31 4.83 -4.44 -20.94
C LEU A 31 4.15 -3.71 -19.78
N ASP A 32 4.88 -2.83 -19.10
CA ASP A 32 4.34 -1.99 -18.02
C ASP A 32 3.42 -0.89 -18.58
N ALA A 33 3.78 -0.31 -19.73
CA ALA A 33 3.06 0.81 -20.34
C ALA A 33 1.60 0.45 -20.70
N MET A 34 1.32 -0.82 -21.01
CA MET A 34 -0.04 -1.30 -21.28
C MET A 34 -1.00 -1.11 -20.09
N TRP A 35 -0.47 -0.99 -18.87
CA TRP A 35 -1.24 -0.86 -17.62
C TRP A 35 -1.41 0.59 -17.15
N LEU A 36 -0.87 1.58 -17.87
CA LEU A 36 -0.93 3.00 -17.46
C LEU A 36 -2.36 3.56 -17.38
N HIS A 37 -3.29 2.99 -18.14
CA HIS A 37 -4.67 3.43 -18.22
C HIS A 37 -5.65 2.51 -17.48
N THR A 38 -5.14 1.49 -16.78
CA THR A 38 -5.99 0.59 -16.01
C THR A 38 -6.27 1.16 -14.62
N SER A 39 -7.50 0.97 -14.14
CA SER A 39 -7.87 1.31 -12.77
C SER A 39 -6.97 0.59 -11.76
N PRO A 40 -6.74 1.17 -10.56
CA PRO A 40 -5.99 0.50 -9.50
C PRO A 40 -6.55 -0.88 -9.18
N VAL A 41 -5.66 -1.85 -8.96
CA VAL A 41 -6.04 -3.20 -8.55
C VAL A 41 -6.27 -3.24 -7.04
N GLU A 42 -7.48 -3.58 -6.61
CA GLU A 42 -7.86 -3.68 -5.21
C GLU A 42 -7.99 -5.14 -4.78
N ARG A 43 -7.45 -5.49 -3.61
CA ARG A 43 -7.47 -6.87 -3.08
C ARG A 43 -7.72 -6.86 -1.59
N VAL A 44 -8.57 -7.78 -1.12
CA VAL A 44 -8.90 -7.99 0.28
C VAL A 44 -8.48 -9.39 0.69
N PHE A 45 -7.83 -9.50 1.86
CA PHE A 45 -7.42 -10.77 2.45
C PHE A 45 -8.01 -10.90 3.85
N PHE A 46 -8.65 -12.03 4.15
CA PHE A 46 -9.24 -12.32 5.45
C PHE A 46 -8.35 -13.28 6.24
N PHE A 47 -8.03 -12.90 7.48
CA PHE A 47 -7.25 -13.72 8.40
C PHE A 47 -8.04 -13.90 9.70
N LYS A 48 -8.16 -15.14 10.18
CA LYS A 48 -8.74 -15.42 11.50
C LYS A 48 -7.69 -15.13 12.56
N HIS A 49 -7.98 -14.18 13.45
CA HIS A 49 -7.12 -13.88 14.59
C HIS A 49 -7.45 -14.82 15.75
N ALA A 50 -6.56 -15.78 16.04
CA ALA A 50 -6.70 -16.71 17.15
C ALA A 50 -6.43 -16.00 18.49
N ARG A 51 -7.48 -15.45 19.10
CA ARG A 51 -7.44 -14.71 20.37
C ARG A 51 -6.85 -15.53 21.53
N GLU A 52 -6.92 -16.85 21.41
CA GLU A 52 -6.40 -17.86 22.34
C GLU A 52 -4.88 -17.86 22.51
N HIS A 53 -4.12 -17.22 21.60
CA HIS A 53 -2.66 -17.08 21.72
C HIS A 53 -2.20 -15.69 22.20
N GLY A 54 -3.12 -14.83 22.65
CA GLY A 54 -2.81 -13.65 23.48
C GLY A 54 -1.97 -12.53 22.84
N GLY A 55 -1.66 -12.58 21.55
CA GLY A 55 -0.98 -11.48 20.88
C GLY A 55 -1.90 -10.27 20.78
N ALA A 56 -1.55 -9.16 21.45
CA ALA A 56 -2.29 -7.92 21.33
C ALA A 56 -2.34 -7.49 19.85
N VAL A 57 -3.51 -7.08 19.36
CA VAL A 57 -3.72 -6.60 17.98
C VAL A 57 -2.70 -5.52 17.63
N ASP A 58 -2.32 -4.68 18.59
CA ASP A 58 -1.28 -3.67 18.43
C ASP A 58 0.10 -4.24 18.04
N VAL A 59 0.48 -5.39 18.60
CA VAL A 59 1.74 -6.08 18.26
C VAL A 59 1.68 -6.59 16.82
N LEU A 60 0.55 -7.16 16.41
CA LEU A 60 0.35 -7.59 15.02
C LEU A 60 0.46 -6.41 14.05
N LEU A 61 -0.23 -5.31 14.34
CA LEU A 61 -0.19 -4.10 13.52
C LEU A 61 1.21 -3.48 13.45
N SER A 62 1.97 -3.53 14.55
CA SER A 62 3.38 -3.10 14.57
C SER A 62 4.24 -3.98 13.66
N ASN A 63 4.12 -5.31 13.80
CA ASN A 63 4.87 -6.26 12.98
C ASN A 63 4.54 -6.13 11.48
N LEU A 64 3.27 -5.85 11.14
CA LEU A 64 2.86 -5.58 9.76
C LEU A 64 3.51 -4.32 9.21
N GLN A 65 3.56 -3.23 9.98
CA GLN A 65 4.25 -2.00 9.55
C GLN A 65 5.76 -2.23 9.38
N ASP A 66 6.41 -2.93 10.32
CA ASP A 66 7.85 -3.21 10.27
C ASP A 66 8.23 -4.11 9.09
N SER A 67 7.43 -5.17 8.85
CA SER A 67 7.64 -6.07 7.72
C SER A 67 7.38 -5.38 6.39
N LEU A 68 6.35 -4.53 6.31
CA LEU A 68 6.09 -3.69 5.15
C LEU A 68 7.27 -2.73 4.88
N SER A 69 7.78 -2.03 5.89
CA SER A 69 8.93 -1.13 5.76
C SER A 69 10.16 -1.86 5.19
N LYS A 70 10.43 -3.08 5.68
CA LYS A 70 11.52 -3.93 5.16
C LYS A 70 11.27 -4.38 3.72
N ALA A 71 10.03 -4.78 3.40
CA ALA A 71 9.66 -5.19 2.05
C ALA A 71 9.79 -4.03 1.05
N LEU A 72 9.35 -2.82 1.42
CA LEU A 72 9.48 -1.63 0.59
C LEU A 72 10.95 -1.27 0.28
N ARG A 73 11.91 -1.64 1.14
CA ARG A 73 13.33 -1.47 0.80
C ARG A 73 13.74 -2.33 -0.39
N SER A 74 13.29 -3.57 -0.43
CA SER A 74 13.56 -4.51 -1.53
C SER A 74 12.73 -4.21 -2.77
N PHE A 75 11.49 -3.76 -2.57
CA PHE A 75 10.50 -3.43 -3.61
C PHE A 75 10.23 -1.93 -3.67
N TYR A 76 11.30 -1.13 -3.73
CA TYR A 76 11.22 0.33 -3.65
C TYR A 76 10.26 1.02 -4.62
N PRO A 77 9.99 0.51 -5.84
CA PRO A 77 9.06 1.18 -6.73
C PRO A 77 7.64 1.30 -6.13
N LEU A 78 7.26 0.41 -5.20
CA LEU A 78 5.98 0.46 -4.50
C LEU A 78 5.86 1.65 -3.53
N ALA A 79 6.99 2.16 -3.02
CA ALA A 79 7.02 3.37 -2.20
C ALA A 79 7.08 4.65 -3.04
N GLY A 80 7.41 4.54 -4.33
CA GLY A 80 7.56 5.67 -5.24
C GLY A 80 6.25 6.11 -5.90
N ARG A 81 6.39 6.93 -6.94
CA ARG A 81 5.29 7.46 -7.73
C ARG A 81 5.56 7.28 -9.21
N LEU A 82 4.51 7.06 -9.97
CA LEU A 82 4.56 7.10 -11.42
C LEU A 82 4.70 8.56 -11.89
N ARG A 83 5.70 8.85 -12.73
CA ARG A 83 5.89 10.17 -13.33
C ARG A 83 6.40 10.07 -14.76
N LEU A 84 6.35 11.18 -15.50
CA LEU A 84 7.08 11.32 -16.75
C LEU A 84 8.59 11.47 -16.46
N ALA A 85 9.42 10.73 -17.19
CA ALA A 85 10.86 10.81 -17.07
C ALA A 85 11.38 12.17 -17.58
N PRO A 86 12.23 12.88 -16.82
CA PRO A 86 12.73 14.19 -17.20
C PRO A 86 13.45 14.18 -18.55
N GLY A 87 13.15 15.16 -19.41
CA GLY A 87 13.85 15.34 -20.68
C GLY A 87 13.53 14.30 -21.77
N THR A 88 12.60 13.37 -21.52
CA THR A 88 12.18 12.39 -22.52
C THR A 88 10.67 12.44 -22.78
N PRO A 89 10.22 12.72 -24.02
CA PRO A 89 8.80 12.73 -24.33
C PRO A 89 8.22 11.32 -24.21
N ASN A 90 7.05 11.22 -23.58
CA ASN A 90 6.23 10.02 -23.48
C ASN A 90 6.92 8.77 -22.87
N ARG A 91 7.92 8.96 -22.00
CA ARG A 91 8.52 7.87 -21.22
C ARG A 91 8.15 8.04 -19.76
N TYR A 92 7.54 7.01 -19.19
CA TYR A 92 7.17 6.98 -17.78
C TYR A 92 8.20 6.20 -16.97
N GLU A 93 8.34 6.57 -15.71
CA GLU A 93 9.15 5.88 -14.73
C GLU A 93 8.45 5.81 -13.38
N LEU A 94 8.74 4.74 -12.63
CA LEU A 94 8.47 4.68 -11.21
C LEU A 94 9.64 5.35 -10.48
N HIS A 95 9.35 6.44 -9.80
CA HIS A 95 10.36 7.27 -9.17
C HIS A 95 10.17 7.27 -7.65
N TYR A 96 11.23 6.90 -6.94
CA TYR A 96 11.31 7.00 -5.49
C TYR A 96 12.32 8.07 -5.09
N ARG A 97 11.96 8.91 -4.12
CA ARG A 97 12.88 9.80 -3.41
C ARG A 97 12.83 9.55 -1.89
N PRO A 98 13.93 9.85 -1.16
CA PRO A 98 13.93 9.73 0.30
C PRO A 98 12.76 10.47 0.96
N GLY A 99 12.05 9.77 1.83
CA GLY A 99 10.84 10.26 2.49
C GLY A 99 9.53 9.84 1.81
N ASP A 100 9.58 9.29 0.59
CA ASP A 100 8.42 8.62 0.02
C ASP A 100 8.12 7.30 0.76
N GLY A 101 6.86 6.85 0.66
CA GLY A 101 6.36 5.69 1.36
C GLY A 101 4.91 5.40 0.96
N VAL A 102 4.32 4.39 1.60
CA VAL A 102 2.93 4.00 1.36
C VAL A 102 2.05 4.38 2.54
N SER A 103 0.80 4.74 2.26
CA SER A 103 -0.20 4.96 3.30
C SER A 103 -0.62 3.63 3.92
N PHE A 104 -0.51 3.52 5.24
CA PHE A 104 -0.97 2.39 6.03
C PHE A 104 -2.12 2.84 6.92
N THR A 105 -3.33 2.37 6.63
CA THR A 105 -4.54 2.77 7.36
C THR A 105 -5.04 1.60 8.20
N VAL A 106 -5.27 1.86 9.49
CA VAL A 106 -5.94 0.95 10.41
C VAL A 106 -7.36 1.43 10.61
N ALA A 107 -8.31 0.56 10.35
CA ALA A 107 -9.73 0.79 10.57
C ALA A 107 -10.34 -0.40 11.32
N GLU A 108 -11.38 -0.14 12.08
CA GLU A 108 -12.22 -1.16 12.67
C GLU A 108 -13.57 -1.20 11.97
N TYR A 109 -14.19 -2.37 11.95
CA TYR A 109 -15.54 -2.54 11.44
C TYR A 109 -16.34 -3.28 12.50
N ASP A 110 -17.49 -2.73 12.89
CA ASP A 110 -18.44 -3.37 13.79
C ASP A 110 -19.47 -4.17 12.96
N LEU A 111 -19.22 -5.47 12.79
CA LEU A 111 -20.08 -6.42 12.04
C LEU A 111 -20.29 -7.68 12.87
N ALA A 112 -21.49 -8.25 12.78
CA ALA A 112 -21.82 -9.55 13.35
C ALA A 112 -21.18 -10.68 12.51
N GLY A 113 -19.88 -10.91 12.69
CA GLY A 113 -19.20 -12.07 12.12
C GLY A 113 -18.59 -11.86 10.73
N VAL A 114 -17.35 -12.35 10.55
CA VAL A 114 -16.57 -12.24 9.30
C VAL A 114 -17.11 -13.19 8.21
N ASP A 115 -17.89 -14.20 8.58
CA ASP A 115 -18.50 -15.19 7.69
C ASP A 115 -19.51 -14.54 6.71
N GLU A 116 -20.13 -13.44 7.12
CA GLU A 116 -21.08 -12.67 6.30
C GLU A 116 -20.39 -11.83 5.21
N LEU A 117 -19.09 -11.50 5.38
CA LEU A 117 -18.31 -10.78 4.37
C LEU A 117 -17.66 -11.72 3.35
N ALA A 118 -17.46 -12.99 3.73
CA ALA A 118 -16.92 -14.03 2.87
C ALA A 118 -18.01 -14.68 1.99
N THR A 119 -19.28 -14.40 2.29
CA THR A 119 -20.42 -14.79 1.45
C THR A 119 -20.71 -13.65 0.47
N ASP A 120 -20.60 -13.95 -0.82
CA ASP A 120 -20.75 -13.03 -1.94
C ASP A 120 -22.09 -12.28 -1.94
N VAL A 121 -22.18 -11.16 -1.22
CA VAL A 121 -23.22 -10.14 -1.43
C VAL A 121 -22.58 -8.76 -1.48
N LEU A 122 -21.96 -8.48 -2.63
CA LEU A 122 -21.85 -7.16 -3.27
C LEU A 122 -21.86 -5.92 -2.34
N ALA A 123 -20.94 -5.84 -1.37
CA ALA A 123 -20.70 -4.60 -0.63
C ALA A 123 -19.76 -3.72 -1.45
N VAL A 124 -20.37 -3.01 -2.40
CA VAL A 124 -19.81 -1.86 -3.10
C VAL A 124 -19.15 -0.91 -2.08
N ILE A 125 -17.82 -0.88 -2.02
CA ILE A 125 -17.11 0.27 -1.47
C ILE A 125 -16.92 1.21 -2.64
N LEU A 126 -17.83 2.17 -2.77
CA LEU A 126 -17.81 3.20 -3.81
C LEU A 126 -16.48 3.96 -3.77
N ALA A 127 -15.71 3.85 -4.85
CA ALA A 127 -14.82 4.90 -5.27
C ALA A 127 -15.65 6.05 -5.86
N GLU A 128 -15.64 7.20 -5.20
CA GLU A 128 -16.10 8.49 -5.71
C GLU A 128 -15.31 9.58 -4.94
N GLY A 129 -14.73 10.63 -5.54
CA GLY A 129 -14.99 11.16 -6.86
C GLY A 129 -13.76 11.82 -7.48
N ALA A 130 -13.80 11.84 -8.80
CA ALA A 130 -13.00 12.70 -9.64
C ALA A 130 -13.36 14.17 -9.39
N GLY A 131 -12.36 14.99 -9.09
CA GLY A 131 -12.48 16.45 -9.18
C GLY A 131 -11.76 16.93 -10.43
N HIS A 132 -12.50 17.07 -11.53
CA HIS A 132 -12.18 18.02 -12.59
C HIS A 132 -12.92 19.32 -12.27
N GLY A 133 -12.15 20.41 -12.17
CA GLY A 133 -12.58 21.80 -12.09
C GLY A 133 -11.36 22.67 -12.32
#